data_AF-A0A017RVH4-F1
#
_entry.id   AF-A0A017RVH4-F1
#
_cell.length_a   1.000
_cell.length_b   1.000
_cell.length_c   1.000
_cell.angle_alpha   90.00
_cell.angle_beta   90.00
_cell.angle_gamma   90.00
#
_symmetry.space_group_name_H-M   'P 1'
#
loop_
_entity.id
_entity.type
_entity.pdbx_description
1 polymer ?
#
loop_
_entity_poly.entity_id
_entity_poly.type
_entity_poly.pdbx_seq_one_letter_code
_entity_poly.pdbx_strand_id
1 'polypeptide(L)'
;MSQTIIEYLREQSVNNLFAAGGFCNNWNTWQSVIQNLAPSKTARQILNLGDNLSNIFSSTRSAGRTQSDVSGGGASWEALVCWYLNLCLIGRRTVVIKHSKKLIPNPVSDAITVNYANFVSNTESDLIAITFPHKDEYIIDKDLINIFDADGNNVAPKTGTRYNLIQVLDALTHRDFSNIEIHIIQCKTNWNDNAQIPMLWDMIYSANNFRNNITVGRNGYSIHNILRFTYSFVTVPTVDITKIKATSTCVKRVSNISGGNYWGRPTRSNIASSVKEMLARNLASGHTSNHLTTLNSELPKLSNEYNYFKL
;
A
#
# COMPACT_ATOMS: atom_id res chain seq x y z
N MET A 1 -4.41 25.99 -5.07
CA MET A 1 -5.45 24.96 -4.92
C MET A 1 -5.37 24.44 -3.51
N SER A 2 -6.50 24.32 -2.84
CA SER A 2 -6.51 23.72 -1.51
C SER A 2 -6.24 22.23 -1.62
N GLN A 3 -5.34 21.70 -0.79
CA GLN A 3 -4.96 20.29 -0.82
C GLN A 3 -4.91 19.76 0.61
N THR A 4 -5.58 18.64 0.87
CA THR A 4 -5.54 18.00 2.18
C THR A 4 -4.20 17.30 2.42
N ILE A 5 -3.85 17.05 3.68
CA ILE A 5 -2.62 16.33 3.99
C ILE A 5 -2.65 14.88 3.47
N ILE A 6 -3.83 14.27 3.41
CA ILE A 6 -4.03 12.93 2.84
C ILE A 6 -3.69 12.92 1.36
N GLU A 7 -4.22 13.89 0.61
CA GLU A 7 -3.96 14.01 -0.82
C GLU A 7 -2.49 14.34 -1.09
N TYR A 8 -1.89 15.21 -0.30
CA TYR A 8 -0.46 15.52 -0.43
C TYR A 8 0.42 14.30 -0.12
N LEU A 9 0.08 13.51 0.91
CA LEU A 9 0.78 12.24 1.19
C LEU A 9 0.65 11.25 0.04
N ARG A 10 -0.52 11.14 -0.58
CA ARG A 10 -0.76 10.29 -1.76
C ARG A 10 0.08 10.76 -2.95
N GLU A 11 0.08 12.06 -3.24
CA GLU A 11 0.92 12.66 -4.27
C GLU A 11 2.40 12.34 -4.04
N GLN A 12 2.91 12.55 -2.82
CA GLN A 12 4.32 12.23 -2.49
C GLN A 12 4.62 10.73 -2.60
N SER A 13 3.67 9.87 -2.22
CA SER A 13 3.80 8.41 -2.36
C SER A 13 3.93 8.01 -3.83
N VAL A 14 3.06 8.52 -4.70
CA VAL A 14 3.08 8.20 -6.14
C VAL A 14 4.28 8.83 -6.84
N ASN A 15 4.63 10.08 -6.54
CA ASN A 15 5.82 10.73 -7.10
C ASN A 15 7.11 9.98 -6.73
N ASN A 16 7.21 9.42 -5.52
CA ASN A 16 8.34 8.58 -5.13
C ASN A 16 8.46 7.31 -5.99
N LEU A 17 7.34 6.76 -6.50
CA LEU A 17 7.39 5.63 -7.45
C LEU A 17 8.06 6.08 -8.76
N PHE A 18 7.67 7.24 -9.29
CA PHE A 18 8.22 7.79 -10.52
C PHE A 18 9.67 8.30 -10.39
N ALA A 19 10.13 8.60 -9.18
CA ALA A 19 11.53 8.93 -8.93
C ALA A 19 12.45 7.69 -9.00
N ALA A 20 11.91 6.48 -8.84
CA ALA A 20 12.67 5.25 -8.98
C ALA A 20 12.85 4.87 -10.46
N GLY A 21 14.11 4.73 -10.90
CA GLY A 21 14.44 4.49 -12.32
C GLY A 21 13.70 3.29 -12.94
N GLY A 22 13.57 2.18 -12.22
CA GLY A 22 12.88 0.98 -12.73
C GLY A 22 11.40 1.21 -13.08
N PHE A 23 10.66 1.89 -12.21
CA PHE A 23 9.25 2.20 -12.45
C PHE A 23 9.09 3.24 -13.56
N CYS A 24 9.91 4.30 -13.53
CA CYS A 24 9.91 5.36 -14.55
C CYS A 24 10.19 4.80 -15.96
N ASN A 25 11.20 3.93 -16.10
CA ASN A 25 11.58 3.33 -17.38
C ASN A 25 10.48 2.42 -17.94
N ASN A 26 9.78 1.69 -17.06
CA ASN A 26 8.70 0.79 -17.46
C ASN A 26 7.38 1.53 -17.76
N TRP A 27 7.22 2.75 -17.25
CA TRP A 27 5.94 3.45 -17.24
C TRP A 27 5.35 3.66 -18.63
N ASN A 28 6.15 4.07 -19.63
CA ASN A 28 5.63 4.37 -20.97
C ASN A 28 4.93 3.15 -21.60
N THR A 29 5.52 1.96 -21.44
CA THR A 29 4.91 0.71 -21.90
C THR A 29 3.65 0.38 -21.10
N TRP A 30 3.71 0.48 -19.76
CA TRP A 30 2.57 0.18 -18.90
C TRP A 30 1.40 1.14 -19.13
N GLN A 31 1.67 2.42 -19.31
CA GLN A 31 0.68 3.45 -19.58
C GLN A 31 -0.09 3.14 -20.86
N SER A 32 0.60 2.75 -21.94
CA SER A 32 -0.04 2.33 -23.20
C SER A 32 -0.96 1.11 -22.99
N VAL A 33 -0.50 0.10 -22.26
CA VAL A 33 -1.32 -1.08 -21.92
C VAL A 33 -2.54 -0.68 -21.07
N ILE A 34 -2.36 0.19 -20.08
CA ILE A 34 -3.45 0.70 -19.24
C ILE A 34 -4.46 1.49 -20.07
N GLN A 35 -4.02 2.34 -20.99
CA GLN A 35 -4.91 3.10 -21.88
C GLN A 35 -5.74 2.18 -22.78
N ASN A 36 -5.16 1.07 -23.25
CA ASN A 36 -5.91 0.06 -24.01
C ASN A 36 -6.94 -0.70 -23.15
N LEU A 37 -6.61 -0.98 -21.88
CA LEU A 37 -7.51 -1.68 -20.95
C LEU A 37 -8.61 -0.75 -20.38
N ALA A 38 -8.34 0.54 -20.28
CA ALA A 38 -9.22 1.55 -19.69
C ALA A 38 -9.33 2.81 -20.57
N PRO A 39 -9.79 2.70 -21.84
CA PRO A 39 -9.76 3.82 -22.79
C PRO A 39 -10.60 5.02 -22.33
N SER A 40 -11.77 4.74 -21.75
CA SER A 40 -12.69 5.76 -21.23
C SER A 40 -12.44 6.11 -19.76
N LYS A 41 -11.45 5.45 -19.12
CA LYS A 41 -11.08 5.62 -17.71
C LYS A 41 -12.28 5.64 -16.76
N THR A 42 -13.32 4.87 -17.02
CA THR A 42 -14.47 4.80 -16.10
C THR A 42 -14.08 4.15 -14.78
N ALA A 43 -14.81 4.42 -13.69
CA ALA A 43 -14.54 3.78 -12.39
C ALA A 43 -14.46 2.25 -12.48
N ARG A 44 -15.31 1.63 -13.31
CA ARG A 44 -15.29 0.17 -13.54
C ARG A 44 -14.03 -0.27 -14.29
N GLN A 45 -13.62 0.46 -15.32
CA GLN A 45 -12.40 0.15 -16.07
C GLN A 45 -11.16 0.29 -15.19
N ILE A 46 -11.05 1.38 -14.43
CA ILE A 46 -9.95 1.60 -13.47
C ILE A 46 -9.91 0.49 -12.42
N LEU A 47 -11.05 0.16 -11.80
CA LEU A 47 -11.12 -0.93 -10.82
C LEU A 47 -10.76 -2.30 -11.44
N ASN A 48 -11.11 -2.53 -12.71
CA ASN A 48 -10.79 -3.78 -13.41
C ASN A 48 -9.33 -3.89 -13.87
N LEU A 49 -8.52 -2.81 -13.74
CA LEU A 49 -7.06 -2.92 -13.91
C LEU A 49 -6.46 -3.92 -12.90
N GLY A 50 -7.07 -4.08 -11.71
CA GLY A 50 -6.65 -5.07 -10.72
C GLY A 50 -6.60 -6.51 -11.26
N ASP A 51 -7.54 -6.86 -12.16
CA ASP A 51 -7.56 -8.17 -12.83
C ASP A 51 -6.46 -8.33 -13.89
N ASN A 52 -5.78 -7.24 -14.25
CA ASN A 52 -4.85 -7.18 -15.36
C ASN A 52 -3.45 -6.70 -14.97
N LEU A 53 -3.18 -6.43 -13.68
CA LEU A 53 -1.86 -5.96 -13.25
C LEU A 53 -0.74 -6.93 -13.63
N SER A 54 -1.00 -8.25 -13.64
CA SER A 54 -0.03 -9.24 -14.11
C SER A 54 0.30 -9.08 -15.59
N ASN A 55 -0.68 -8.72 -16.42
CA ASN A 55 -0.49 -8.50 -17.86
C ASN A 55 0.28 -7.19 -18.09
N ILE A 56 -0.11 -6.11 -17.39
CA ILE A 56 0.60 -4.83 -17.42
C ILE A 56 2.06 -5.03 -17.01
N PHE A 57 2.31 -5.65 -15.85
CA PHE A 57 3.65 -5.94 -15.36
C PHE A 57 4.49 -6.77 -16.34
N SER A 58 3.87 -7.77 -16.97
CA SER A 58 4.59 -8.68 -17.89
C SER A 58 4.92 -8.04 -19.24
N SER A 59 4.31 -6.91 -19.60
CA SER A 59 4.56 -6.22 -20.88
C SER A 59 5.97 -5.64 -21.01
N THR A 60 6.71 -5.49 -19.90
CA THR A 60 8.10 -5.01 -19.86
C THR A 60 9.09 -6.13 -19.50
N ARG A 61 8.66 -7.40 -19.53
CA ARG A 61 9.56 -8.52 -19.21
C ARG A 61 10.54 -8.76 -20.37
N SER A 62 11.82 -8.54 -20.12
CA SER A 62 12.91 -8.91 -21.04
C SER A 62 13.10 -10.42 -21.14
N ALA A 63 13.53 -10.91 -22.31
CA ALA A 63 13.95 -12.30 -22.50
C ALA A 63 15.40 -12.50 -21.99
N GLY A 64 15.62 -13.51 -21.14
CA GLY A 64 16.89 -13.75 -20.45
C GLY A 64 16.92 -13.11 -19.06
N ARG A 65 17.23 -13.89 -18.01
CA ARG A 65 17.20 -13.41 -16.61
C ARG A 65 18.61 -13.35 -16.03
N THR A 66 19.01 -12.17 -15.56
CA THR A 66 20.11 -11.97 -14.62
C THR A 66 19.58 -11.78 -13.20
N GLN A 67 20.41 -11.97 -12.17
CA GLN A 67 19.97 -11.83 -10.77
C GLN A 67 19.48 -10.42 -10.44
N SER A 68 20.03 -9.38 -11.09
CA SER A 68 19.56 -8.00 -10.99
C SER A 68 18.14 -7.80 -11.56
N ASP A 69 17.73 -8.60 -12.54
CA ASP A 69 16.37 -8.54 -13.11
C ASP A 69 15.33 -9.08 -12.14
N VAL A 70 15.71 -9.99 -11.24
CA VAL A 70 14.82 -10.58 -10.23
C VAL A 70 14.47 -9.57 -9.13
N SER A 71 15.48 -8.87 -8.59
CA SER A 71 15.28 -7.83 -7.58
C SER A 71 14.59 -6.59 -8.17
N GLY A 72 14.99 -6.17 -9.38
CA GLY A 72 14.32 -5.09 -10.12
C GLY A 72 12.85 -5.40 -10.44
N GLY A 73 12.54 -6.65 -10.76
CA GLY A 73 11.18 -7.13 -10.98
C GLY A 73 10.31 -7.07 -9.73
N GLY A 74 10.85 -7.43 -8.56
CA GLY A 74 10.15 -7.29 -7.27
C GLY A 74 9.75 -5.85 -6.97
N ALA A 75 10.73 -4.94 -6.99
CA ALA A 75 10.50 -3.52 -6.73
C ALA A 75 9.51 -2.88 -7.73
N SER A 76 9.56 -3.30 -9.00
CA SER A 76 8.65 -2.85 -10.05
C SER A 76 7.21 -3.35 -9.81
N TRP A 77 7.05 -4.59 -9.35
CA TRP A 77 5.74 -5.16 -9.01
C TRP A 77 5.12 -4.43 -7.82
N GLU A 78 5.90 -4.23 -6.76
CA GLU A 78 5.50 -3.45 -5.58
C GLU A 78 5.01 -2.05 -5.96
N ALA A 79 5.78 -1.36 -6.80
CA ALA A 79 5.45 -0.01 -7.25
C ALA A 79 4.18 0.02 -8.11
N LEU A 80 3.97 -0.96 -9.00
CA LEU A 80 2.75 -1.06 -9.80
C LEU A 80 1.50 -1.30 -8.93
N VAL A 81 1.61 -2.18 -7.92
CA VAL A 81 0.52 -2.41 -6.96
C VAL A 81 0.25 -1.14 -6.14
N CYS A 82 1.28 -0.46 -5.66
CA CYS A 82 1.16 0.80 -4.92
C CYS A 82 0.46 1.89 -5.74
N TRP A 83 0.87 2.07 -7.00
CA TRP A 83 0.25 3.02 -7.93
C TRP A 83 -1.24 2.70 -8.15
N TYR A 84 -1.55 1.44 -8.45
CA TYR A 84 -2.92 1.00 -8.71
C TYR A 84 -3.85 1.20 -7.50
N LEU A 85 -3.38 0.82 -6.30
CA LEU A 85 -4.18 0.96 -5.09
C LEU A 85 -4.43 2.44 -4.78
N ASN A 86 -3.42 3.31 -4.88
CA ASN A 86 -3.63 4.74 -4.67
C ASN A 86 -4.58 5.36 -5.70
N LEU A 87 -4.52 4.93 -6.97
CA LEU A 87 -5.46 5.39 -7.99
C LEU A 87 -6.90 4.99 -7.64
N CYS A 88 -7.10 3.79 -7.11
CA CYS A 88 -8.40 3.33 -6.64
C CYS A 88 -8.89 4.01 -5.36
N LEU A 89 -7.99 4.72 -4.66
CA LEU A 89 -8.24 5.35 -3.35
C LEU A 89 -8.26 6.89 -3.42
N ILE A 90 -8.26 7.49 -4.61
CA ILE A 90 -8.50 8.93 -4.76
C ILE A 90 -9.84 9.31 -4.10
N GLY A 91 -9.87 10.46 -3.42
CA GLY A 91 -11.03 10.92 -2.62
C GLY A 91 -11.29 10.13 -1.34
N ARG A 92 -10.43 9.17 -0.97
CA ARG A 92 -10.56 8.38 0.27
C ARG A 92 -9.47 8.75 1.27
N ARG A 93 -9.72 8.49 2.55
CA ARG A 93 -8.79 8.77 3.67
C ARG A 93 -7.74 7.68 3.88
N THR A 94 -7.54 6.85 2.86
CA THR A 94 -6.56 5.75 2.85
C THR A 94 -5.48 6.05 1.84
N VAL A 95 -4.21 5.93 2.24
CA VAL A 95 -3.05 6.09 1.35
C VAL A 95 -2.19 4.84 1.43
N VAL A 96 -1.73 4.34 0.28
CA VAL A 96 -0.78 3.23 0.21
C VAL A 96 0.61 3.77 -0.03
N ILE A 97 1.58 3.31 0.75
CA ILE A 97 2.95 3.84 0.77
C ILE A 97 3.90 2.68 0.55
N LYS A 98 4.72 2.76 -0.50
CA LYS A 98 5.90 1.89 -0.60
C LYS A 98 6.89 2.29 0.48
N HIS A 99 7.46 1.33 1.20
CA HIS A 99 8.29 1.57 2.38
C HIS A 99 9.26 2.76 2.21
N SER A 100 9.03 3.84 2.98
CA SER A 100 9.79 5.08 2.91
C SER A 100 9.77 5.82 4.25
N LYS A 101 10.95 5.99 4.86
CA LYS A 101 11.12 6.77 6.11
C LYS A 101 10.70 8.24 6.00
N LYS A 102 10.55 8.76 4.76
CA LYS A 102 10.12 10.15 4.51
C LYS A 102 8.59 10.31 4.51
N LEU A 103 7.85 9.20 4.43
CA LEU A 103 6.39 9.21 4.25
C LEU A 103 5.63 8.43 5.32
N ILE A 104 6.29 7.48 6.00
CA ILE A 104 5.66 6.66 7.05
C ILE A 104 5.90 7.34 8.40
N PRO A 105 4.83 7.73 9.11
CA PRO A 105 4.97 8.36 10.42
C PRO A 105 5.59 7.42 11.45
N ASN A 106 6.36 7.97 12.38
CA ASN A 106 7.04 7.22 13.43
C ASN A 106 6.07 6.37 14.27
N PRO A 107 4.89 6.85 14.71
CA PRO A 107 3.90 6.01 15.39
C PRO A 107 3.53 4.75 14.61
N VAL A 108 3.34 4.88 13.29
CA VAL A 108 3.02 3.75 12.40
C VAL A 108 4.22 2.82 12.23
N SER A 109 5.41 3.37 11.97
CA SER A 109 6.64 2.59 11.82
C SER A 109 6.95 1.79 13.08
N ASP A 110 6.83 2.43 14.24
CA ASP A 110 7.12 1.83 15.53
C ASP A 110 6.10 0.73 15.86
N ALA A 111 4.82 0.93 15.56
CA ALA A 111 3.77 -0.05 15.78
C ALA A 111 4.02 -1.38 15.06
N ILE A 112 4.48 -1.31 13.80
CA ILE A 112 4.69 -2.48 12.95
C ILE A 112 6.10 -3.07 13.06
N THR A 113 6.96 -2.47 13.87
CA THR A 113 8.33 -2.94 14.06
C THR A 113 8.31 -4.26 14.83
N VAL A 114 9.04 -5.27 14.33
CA VAL A 114 9.23 -6.53 15.04
C VAL A 114 10.64 -6.59 15.62
N ASN A 115 10.73 -6.82 16.92
CA ASN A 115 11.99 -6.93 17.64
C ASN A 115 12.29 -8.40 17.94
N TYR A 116 13.54 -8.81 17.74
CA TYR A 116 14.11 -10.10 18.10
C TYR A 116 15.23 -9.87 19.12
N ALA A 117 14.89 -9.88 20.41
CA ALA A 117 15.75 -9.41 21.49
C ALA A 117 16.30 -7.99 21.18
N ASN A 118 17.59 -7.86 20.88
CA ASN A 118 18.23 -6.58 20.58
C ASN A 118 18.29 -6.26 19.08
N PHE A 119 17.77 -7.14 18.21
CA PHE A 119 17.74 -6.91 16.76
C PHE A 119 16.36 -6.41 16.32
N VAL A 120 16.35 -5.26 15.66
CA VAL A 120 15.13 -4.67 15.13
C VAL A 120 14.96 -5.07 13.66
N SER A 121 13.89 -5.79 13.35
CA SER A 121 13.53 -6.18 11.99
C SER A 121 12.44 -5.27 11.45
N ASN A 122 12.86 -4.26 10.68
CA ASN A 122 11.97 -3.26 10.08
C ASN A 122 11.57 -3.59 8.63
N THR A 123 12.03 -4.74 8.11
CA THR A 123 12.40 -4.83 6.68
C THR A 123 11.53 -5.69 5.80
N GLU A 124 10.35 -6.17 6.24
CA GLU A 124 9.53 -7.02 5.36
C GLU A 124 8.22 -6.39 4.87
N SER A 125 7.79 -5.24 5.38
CA SER A 125 6.62 -4.55 4.81
C SER A 125 6.97 -3.89 3.45
N ASP A 126 6.47 -4.46 2.35
CA ASP A 126 6.69 -3.85 1.03
C ASP A 126 5.84 -2.59 0.87
N LEU A 127 4.53 -2.71 1.13
CA LEU A 127 3.59 -1.59 1.14
C LEU A 127 2.85 -1.51 2.48
N ILE A 128 2.54 -0.28 2.88
CA ILE A 128 1.77 0.05 4.07
C ILE A 128 0.60 0.93 3.63
N ALA A 129 -0.62 0.45 3.82
CA ALA A 129 -1.81 1.25 3.66
C ALA A 129 -2.25 1.78 5.03
N ILE A 130 -2.42 3.10 5.13
CA ILE A 130 -2.86 3.77 6.35
C ILE A 130 -4.21 4.40 6.06
N THR A 131 -5.23 4.01 6.82
CA THR A 131 -6.52 4.72 6.85
C THR A 131 -6.51 5.64 8.06
N PHE A 132 -6.52 6.95 7.80
CA PHE A 132 -6.59 7.97 8.84
C PHE A 132 -8.01 8.04 9.41
N PRO A 133 -8.30 8.75 10.53
CA PRO A 133 -9.66 8.97 11.04
C PRO A 133 -10.37 10.11 10.29
N HIS A 134 -11.69 10.23 10.47
CA HIS A 134 -12.48 11.29 9.85
C HIS A 134 -12.49 12.47 10.84
N LYS A 135 -11.45 13.29 10.80
CA LYS A 135 -11.30 14.50 11.62
C LYS A 135 -10.91 15.69 10.76
N ASP A 136 -11.17 16.88 11.26
CA ASP A 136 -11.05 18.15 10.52
C ASP A 136 -9.67 18.34 9.91
N GLU A 137 -8.59 18.02 10.64
CA GLU A 137 -7.22 18.23 10.14
C GLU A 137 -6.87 17.37 8.92
N TYR A 138 -7.62 16.31 8.64
CA TYR A 138 -7.42 15.46 7.45
C TYR A 138 -8.24 15.92 6.24
N ILE A 139 -9.18 16.85 6.41
CA ILE A 139 -10.10 17.31 5.36
C ILE A 139 -9.93 18.79 5.00
N ILE A 140 -9.31 19.58 5.88
CA ILE A 140 -8.94 20.98 5.58
C ILE A 140 -7.68 21.06 4.71
N ASP A 141 -7.37 22.27 4.25
CA ASP A 141 -6.09 22.57 3.63
C ASP A 141 -4.94 22.21 4.58
N LYS A 142 -3.97 21.44 4.09
CA LYS A 142 -2.80 21.03 4.86
C LYS A 142 -2.03 22.21 5.45
N ASP A 143 -2.05 23.38 4.78
CA ASP A 143 -1.33 24.57 5.22
C ASP A 143 -2.01 25.28 6.42
N LEU A 144 -3.24 24.89 6.74
CA LEU A 144 -4.04 25.41 7.86
C LEU A 144 -4.03 24.50 9.09
N ILE A 145 -3.33 23.37 9.05
CA ILE A 145 -3.26 22.43 10.17
C ILE A 145 -2.52 23.09 11.34
N ASN A 146 -3.12 23.04 12.52
CA ASN A 146 -2.52 23.47 13.77
C ASN A 146 -2.49 22.28 14.72
N ILE A 147 -1.31 21.74 15.00
CA ILE A 147 -1.14 20.48 15.75
C ILE A 147 0.09 20.55 16.63
N PHE A 148 0.05 19.83 17.76
CA PHE A 148 1.17 19.71 18.68
C PHE A 148 1.77 18.31 18.57
N ASP A 149 3.10 18.21 18.67
CA ASP A 149 3.80 16.93 18.74
C ASP A 149 3.59 16.22 20.10
N ALA A 150 4.22 15.06 20.26
CA ALA A 150 4.12 14.25 21.47
C ALA A 150 4.69 14.94 22.72
N ASP A 151 5.55 15.94 22.55
CA ASP A 151 6.16 16.71 23.63
C ASP A 151 5.38 18.01 23.92
N GLY A 152 4.27 18.25 23.20
CA GLY A 152 3.43 19.44 23.36
C GLY A 152 3.95 20.68 22.63
N ASN A 153 4.92 20.54 21.72
CA ASN A 153 5.41 21.66 20.91
C ASN A 153 4.56 21.83 19.64
N ASN A 154 4.30 23.07 19.26
CA ASN A 154 3.56 23.36 18.03
C ASN A 154 4.38 22.94 16.78
N VAL A 155 3.78 22.16 15.89
CA VAL A 155 4.38 21.74 14.63
C VAL A 155 3.94 22.67 13.51
N ALA A 156 4.84 23.57 13.09
CA ALA A 156 4.59 24.44 11.96
C ALA A 156 4.41 23.60 10.66
N PRO A 157 3.31 23.79 9.89
CA PRO A 157 3.10 23.05 8.64
C PRO A 157 4.18 23.31 7.58
N LYS A 158 4.87 24.45 7.65
CA LYS A 158 5.94 24.83 6.73
C LYS A 158 7.17 25.36 7.45
N THR A 159 8.33 25.05 6.87
CA THR A 159 9.59 25.73 7.15
C THR A 159 10.08 26.38 5.85
N GLY A 160 9.95 27.71 5.76
CA GLY A 160 10.14 28.43 4.51
C GLY A 160 9.10 28.01 3.45
N THR A 161 9.56 27.54 2.30
CA THR A 161 8.69 27.05 1.20
C THR A 161 8.35 25.57 1.31
N ARG A 162 9.04 24.82 2.17
CA ARG A 162 8.88 23.36 2.28
C ARG A 162 7.79 23.01 3.28
N TYR A 163 6.88 22.14 2.88
CA TYR A 163 5.90 21.54 3.79
C TYR A 163 6.55 20.45 4.66
N ASN A 164 6.27 20.49 5.97
CA ASN A 164 6.82 19.59 6.98
C ASN A 164 5.97 18.31 7.10
N LEU A 165 5.86 17.57 5.99
CA LEU A 165 4.94 16.44 5.85
C LEU A 165 5.07 15.43 6.99
N ILE A 166 6.29 14.93 7.22
CA ILE A 166 6.51 13.85 8.18
C ILE A 166 6.25 14.32 9.62
N GLN A 167 6.64 15.54 9.98
CA GLN A 167 6.42 16.08 11.32
C GLN A 167 4.92 16.28 11.61
N VAL A 168 4.18 16.84 10.64
CA VAL A 168 2.74 17.02 10.80
C VAL A 168 2.02 15.67 10.88
N LEU A 169 2.41 14.70 10.04
CA LEU A 169 1.83 13.35 10.11
C LEU A 169 2.21 12.62 11.40
N ASP A 170 3.44 12.76 11.90
CA ASP A 170 3.87 12.20 13.18
C ASP A 170 2.97 12.72 14.32
N ALA A 171 2.76 14.02 14.39
CA ALA A 171 1.91 14.65 15.40
C ALA A 171 0.44 14.20 15.29
N LEU A 172 -0.11 14.18 14.08
CA LEU A 172 -1.48 13.73 13.82
C LEU A 172 -1.66 12.24 14.16
N THR A 173 -0.74 11.39 13.72
CA THR A 173 -0.81 9.94 13.98
C THR A 173 -0.51 9.59 15.43
N HIS A 174 0.28 10.38 16.14
CA HIS A 174 0.46 10.25 17.59
C HIS A 174 -0.86 10.52 18.32
N ARG A 175 -1.47 11.70 18.08
CA ARG A 175 -2.73 12.11 18.69
C ARG A 175 -3.86 11.12 18.40
N ASP A 176 -3.92 10.65 17.16
CA ASP A 176 -5.05 9.87 16.67
C ASP A 176 -4.78 8.36 16.58
N PHE A 177 -3.69 7.88 17.17
CA PHE A 177 -3.16 6.53 16.97
C PHE A 177 -4.21 5.43 17.14
N SER A 178 -5.08 5.54 18.15
CA SER A 178 -6.14 4.55 18.40
C SER A 178 -7.25 4.50 17.36
N ASN A 179 -7.30 5.48 16.45
CA ASN A 179 -8.34 5.63 15.43
C ASN A 179 -7.81 5.39 14.01
N ILE A 180 -6.53 5.04 13.83
CA ILE A 180 -5.97 4.69 12.52
C ILE A 180 -6.16 3.21 12.23
N GLU A 181 -6.24 2.85 10.96
CA GLU A 181 -6.14 1.46 10.51
C GLU A 181 -4.84 1.28 9.73
N ILE A 182 -4.12 0.20 10.01
CA ILE A 182 -2.89 -0.15 9.30
C ILE A 182 -3.09 -1.47 8.57
N HIS A 183 -2.79 -1.47 7.28
CA HIS A 183 -2.82 -2.66 6.45
C HIS A 183 -1.47 -2.88 5.78
N ILE A 184 -0.79 -3.97 6.13
CA ILE A 184 0.48 -4.36 5.53
C ILE A 184 0.22 -5.23 4.31
N ILE A 185 0.90 -4.93 3.20
CA ILE A 185 0.77 -5.68 1.95
C ILE A 185 2.16 -6.14 1.53
N GLN A 186 2.38 -7.45 1.58
CA GLN A 186 3.57 -8.10 1.05
C GLN A 186 3.37 -8.42 -0.42
N CYS A 187 4.34 -8.03 -1.24
CA CYS A 187 4.38 -8.28 -2.67
C CYS A 187 5.51 -9.25 -3.01
N LYS A 188 5.23 -10.37 -3.68
CA LYS A 188 6.30 -11.25 -4.21
C LYS A 188 6.02 -11.69 -5.64
N THR A 189 7.07 -11.73 -6.47
CA THR A 189 7.01 -12.15 -7.88
C THR A 189 7.18 -13.67 -8.08
N ASN A 190 7.60 -14.40 -7.05
CA ASN A 190 7.64 -15.85 -7.06
C ASN A 190 6.81 -16.39 -5.90
N TRP A 191 5.70 -17.06 -6.22
CA TRP A 191 4.77 -17.59 -5.25
C TRP A 191 5.26 -18.90 -4.62
N ASN A 192 5.89 -19.79 -5.38
CA ASN A 192 6.22 -21.14 -4.90
C ASN A 192 7.20 -21.13 -3.73
N ASP A 193 8.29 -20.38 -3.88
CA ASP A 193 9.38 -20.40 -2.90
C ASP A 193 9.16 -19.40 -1.76
N ASN A 194 8.42 -18.30 -2.04
CA ASN A 194 8.27 -17.21 -1.07
C ASN A 194 6.94 -17.23 -0.31
N ALA A 195 6.01 -18.16 -0.56
CA ALA A 195 4.73 -18.23 0.17
C ALA A 195 4.88 -18.42 1.69
N GLN A 196 6.00 -18.98 2.15
CA GLN A 196 6.26 -19.17 3.58
C GLN A 196 6.51 -17.85 4.31
N ILE A 197 7.12 -16.89 3.64
CA ILE A 197 7.45 -15.58 4.21
C ILE A 197 6.18 -14.82 4.66
N PRO A 198 5.19 -14.55 3.80
CA PRO A 198 3.98 -13.83 4.21
C PRO A 198 3.15 -14.63 5.22
N MET A 199 3.18 -15.97 5.15
CA MET A 199 2.58 -16.82 6.17
C MET A 199 3.23 -16.59 7.55
N LEU A 200 4.57 -16.59 7.62
CA LEU A 200 5.30 -16.37 8.87
C LEU A 200 5.02 -14.98 9.44
N TRP A 201 5.01 -13.94 8.62
CA TRP A 201 4.75 -12.58 9.08
C TRP A 201 3.31 -12.39 9.55
N ASP A 202 2.33 -12.95 8.85
CA ASP A 202 0.94 -12.94 9.32
C ASP A 202 0.82 -13.64 10.69
N MET A 203 1.51 -14.77 10.89
CA MET A 203 1.60 -15.42 12.19
C MET A 203 2.28 -14.54 13.25
N ILE A 204 3.34 -13.81 12.88
CA ILE A 204 4.05 -12.95 13.81
C ILE A 204 3.14 -11.80 14.29
N TYR A 205 2.50 -11.10 13.36
CA TYR A 205 1.60 -10.00 13.70
C TYR A 205 0.30 -10.46 14.39
N SER A 206 -0.13 -11.71 14.17
CA SER A 206 -1.34 -12.26 14.81
C SER A 206 -1.08 -12.86 16.19
N ALA A 207 0.18 -13.06 16.57
CA ALA A 207 0.50 -13.65 17.86
C ALA A 207 0.36 -12.62 18.99
N ASN A 208 -0.46 -12.93 20.00
CA ASN A 208 -0.61 -12.07 21.17
C ASN A 208 0.62 -12.04 22.07
N ASN A 209 1.37 -13.15 22.13
CA ASN A 209 2.58 -13.29 22.94
C ASN A 209 3.51 -14.33 22.32
N PHE A 210 4.81 -14.11 22.45
CA PHE A 210 5.84 -15.11 22.15
C PHE A 210 6.49 -15.58 23.44
N ARG A 211 6.85 -16.86 23.51
CA ARG A 211 7.65 -17.41 24.64
C ARG A 211 9.10 -16.91 24.63
N ASN A 212 9.54 -16.39 23.50
CA ASN A 212 10.89 -15.84 23.30
C ASN A 212 10.82 -14.32 23.34
N ASN A 213 11.97 -13.64 23.34
CA ASN A 213 12.09 -12.18 23.32
C ASN A 213 11.69 -11.55 21.95
N ILE A 214 10.60 -12.03 21.34
CA ILE A 214 10.03 -11.47 20.12
C ILE A 214 8.87 -10.56 20.53
N THR A 215 8.89 -9.32 20.07
CA THR A 215 7.80 -8.35 20.34
C THR A 215 7.43 -7.60 19.08
N VAL A 216 6.17 -7.16 19.00
CA VAL A 216 5.64 -6.32 17.92
C VAL A 216 5.27 -4.97 18.53
N GLY A 217 5.82 -3.91 17.95
CA GLY A 217 5.72 -2.57 18.51
C GLY A 217 6.99 -2.13 19.24
N ARG A 218 7.16 -0.82 19.40
CA ARG A 218 8.17 -0.20 20.25
C ARG A 218 7.78 1.24 20.57
N ASN A 219 8.52 1.88 21.48
CA ASN A 219 8.31 3.29 21.86
C ASN A 219 6.86 3.61 22.28
N GLY A 220 6.16 2.66 22.89
CA GLY A 220 4.76 2.83 23.31
C GLY A 220 3.71 2.62 22.21
N TYR A 221 4.11 2.29 20.97
CA TYR A 221 3.19 1.98 19.87
C TYR A 221 3.15 0.49 19.57
N SER A 222 1.94 -0.03 19.34
CA SER A 222 1.70 -1.41 18.95
C SER A 222 0.50 -1.48 18.00
N ILE A 223 0.50 -2.48 17.11
CA ILE A 223 -0.65 -2.82 16.26
C ILE A 223 -1.90 -3.23 17.06
N HIS A 224 -1.77 -3.48 18.36
CA HIS A 224 -2.92 -3.75 19.24
C HIS A 224 -3.59 -2.48 19.77
N ASN A 225 -2.98 -1.31 19.60
CA ASN A 225 -3.51 -0.03 20.07
C ASN A 225 -4.04 0.85 18.93
N ILE A 226 -4.20 0.31 17.72
CA ILE A 226 -4.85 0.97 16.58
C ILE A 226 -6.26 0.41 16.37
N LEU A 227 -7.07 1.06 15.53
CA LEU A 227 -8.45 0.66 15.28
C LEU A 227 -8.54 -0.72 14.60
N ARG A 228 -7.65 -0.98 13.64
CA ARG A 228 -7.61 -2.25 12.91
C ARG A 228 -6.23 -2.48 12.32
N PHE A 229 -5.72 -3.70 12.51
CA PHE A 229 -4.55 -4.21 11.81
C PHE A 229 -4.96 -5.37 10.89
N THR A 230 -4.38 -5.43 9.68
CA THR A 230 -4.50 -6.58 8.78
C THR A 230 -3.23 -6.75 7.95
N TYR A 231 -2.92 -7.98 7.56
CA TYR A 231 -1.76 -8.30 6.72
C TYR A 231 -2.21 -9.02 5.45
N SER A 232 -1.65 -8.72 4.29
CA SER A 232 -2.03 -9.32 3.01
C SER A 232 -0.85 -9.71 2.17
N PHE A 233 -1.10 -10.67 1.28
CA PHE A 233 -0.13 -11.10 0.29
C PHE A 233 -0.65 -10.83 -1.12
N VAL A 234 0.17 -10.21 -1.96
CA VAL A 234 -0.11 -9.88 -3.36
C VAL A 234 1.00 -10.46 -4.23
N THR A 235 0.65 -11.36 -5.15
CA THR A 235 1.65 -11.99 -6.00
C THR A 235 1.41 -11.78 -7.49
N VAL A 236 2.50 -11.83 -8.25
CA VAL A 236 2.48 -12.03 -9.70
C VAL A 236 3.24 -13.33 -10.00
N PRO A 237 2.55 -14.46 -10.25
CA PRO A 237 3.23 -15.72 -10.48
C PRO A 237 4.08 -15.65 -11.75
N THR A 238 5.39 -15.82 -11.60
CA THR A 238 6.34 -15.87 -12.72
C THR A 238 6.43 -17.25 -13.38
N VAL A 239 5.80 -18.26 -12.76
CA VAL A 239 5.68 -19.64 -13.26
C VAL A 239 4.42 -19.82 -14.11
N ASP A 240 4.36 -20.92 -14.84
CA ASP A 240 3.16 -21.34 -15.55
C ASP A 240 1.98 -21.51 -14.58
N ILE A 241 0.96 -20.68 -14.76
CA ILE A 241 -0.19 -20.58 -13.87
C ILE A 241 -1.07 -21.83 -13.91
N THR A 242 -1.03 -22.60 -15.00
CA THR A 242 -1.78 -23.85 -15.11
C THR A 242 -1.30 -24.90 -14.10
N LYS A 243 -0.05 -24.76 -13.63
CA LYS A 243 0.56 -25.62 -12.61
C LYS A 243 0.15 -25.25 -11.19
N ILE A 244 -0.44 -24.07 -10.97
CA ILE A 244 -0.93 -23.63 -9.66
C ILE A 244 -2.36 -24.16 -9.46
N LYS A 245 -2.51 -25.03 -8.47
CA LYS A 245 -3.77 -25.69 -8.11
C LYS A 245 -4.17 -25.26 -6.70
N ALA A 246 -5.46 -25.40 -6.37
CA ALA A 246 -5.96 -25.15 -5.02
C ALA A 246 -5.29 -26.03 -3.93
N THR A 247 -4.70 -27.15 -4.35
CA THR A 247 -3.96 -28.08 -3.49
C THR A 247 -2.46 -27.79 -3.42
N SER A 248 -1.95 -26.85 -4.22
CA SER A 248 -0.53 -26.48 -4.19
C SER A 248 -0.14 -25.93 -2.83
N THR A 249 1.02 -26.34 -2.31
CA THR A 249 1.51 -25.91 -1.00
C THR A 249 1.62 -24.39 -0.89
N CYS A 250 2.08 -23.72 -1.95
CA CYS A 250 2.17 -22.25 -1.98
C CYS A 250 0.82 -21.55 -1.83
N VAL A 251 -0.26 -22.16 -2.31
CA VAL A 251 -1.65 -21.67 -2.13
C VAL A 251 -2.12 -21.92 -0.70
N LYS A 252 -1.91 -23.14 -0.19
CA LYS A 252 -2.33 -23.51 1.17
C LYS A 252 -1.63 -22.69 2.27
N ARG A 253 -0.36 -22.33 2.08
CA ARG A 253 0.39 -21.49 3.04
C ARG A 253 -0.21 -20.11 3.23
N VAL A 254 -0.82 -19.54 2.19
CA VAL A 254 -1.33 -18.16 2.20
C VAL A 254 -2.85 -18.07 2.24
N SER A 255 -3.56 -19.21 2.27
CA SER A 255 -5.03 -19.22 2.18
C SER A 255 -5.71 -18.59 3.38
N ASN A 256 -5.03 -18.56 4.54
CA ASN A 256 -5.57 -18.10 5.81
C ASN A 256 -4.92 -16.79 6.30
N ILE A 257 -4.21 -16.07 5.41
CA ILE A 257 -3.64 -14.77 5.75
C ILE A 257 -4.76 -13.81 6.15
N SER A 258 -4.60 -13.11 7.27
CA SER A 258 -5.64 -12.29 7.91
C SER A 258 -6.37 -11.31 6.98
N GLY A 259 -5.63 -10.57 6.15
CA GLY A 259 -6.17 -9.66 5.13
C GLY A 259 -6.39 -10.31 3.77
N GLY A 260 -5.93 -11.55 3.56
CA GLY A 260 -6.14 -12.35 2.37
C GLY A 260 -4.96 -12.47 1.41
N ASN A 261 -5.12 -13.38 0.45
CA ASN A 261 -4.19 -13.66 -0.63
C ASN A 261 -4.73 -13.19 -1.98
N TYR A 262 -3.94 -12.37 -2.66
CA TYR A 262 -4.32 -11.67 -3.88
C TYR A 262 -3.29 -11.82 -4.99
N TRP A 263 -3.71 -11.55 -6.22
CA TRP A 263 -2.83 -11.47 -7.38
C TRP A 263 -3.33 -10.45 -8.42
N GLY A 264 -2.49 -10.15 -9.41
CA GLY A 264 -2.84 -9.25 -10.51
C GLY A 264 -3.66 -9.89 -11.63
N ARG A 265 -4.56 -10.82 -11.30
CA ARG A 265 -5.36 -11.63 -12.24
C ARG A 265 -6.80 -11.73 -11.75
N PRO A 266 -7.77 -12.11 -12.59
CA PRO A 266 -9.13 -12.38 -12.13
C PRO A 266 -9.13 -13.42 -11.02
N THR A 267 -10.08 -13.31 -10.10
CA THR A 267 -10.23 -14.23 -8.98
C THR A 267 -10.38 -15.67 -9.47
N ARG A 268 -9.62 -16.57 -8.85
CA ARG A 268 -9.77 -18.01 -9.05
C ARG A 268 -10.04 -18.67 -7.71
N SER A 269 -11.21 -19.28 -7.61
CA SER A 269 -11.69 -19.90 -6.38
C SER A 269 -10.66 -20.88 -5.80
N ASN A 270 -10.48 -20.82 -4.48
CA ASN A 270 -9.52 -21.60 -3.71
C ASN A 270 -8.04 -21.41 -4.10
N ILE A 271 -7.70 -20.36 -4.87
CA ILE A 271 -6.30 -20.03 -5.25
C ILE A 271 -5.93 -18.63 -4.76
N ALA A 272 -6.49 -17.58 -5.38
CA ALA A 272 -6.21 -16.20 -5.02
C ALA A 272 -7.35 -15.29 -5.53
N SER A 273 -7.56 -14.19 -4.82
CA SER A 273 -8.51 -13.16 -5.22
C SER A 273 -7.80 -12.12 -6.11
N SER A 274 -8.54 -11.45 -6.98
CA SER A 274 -8.02 -10.27 -7.67
C SER A 274 -7.66 -9.19 -6.65
N VAL A 275 -6.54 -8.49 -6.85
CA VAL A 275 -6.14 -7.38 -5.98
C VAL A 275 -7.21 -6.29 -5.87
N LYS A 276 -8.14 -6.16 -6.84
CA LYS A 276 -9.26 -5.23 -6.72
C LYS A 276 -10.23 -5.57 -5.57
N GLU A 277 -10.30 -6.83 -5.16
CA GLU A 277 -11.16 -7.24 -4.04
C GLU A 277 -10.60 -6.80 -2.68
N MET A 278 -9.28 -6.57 -2.59
CA MET A 278 -8.63 -6.02 -1.39
C MET A 278 -9.24 -4.67 -0.99
N LEU A 279 -9.60 -3.85 -1.98
CA LEU A 279 -10.20 -2.54 -1.77
C LEU A 279 -11.45 -2.66 -0.89
N ALA A 280 -12.37 -3.56 -1.24
CA ALA A 280 -13.60 -3.76 -0.47
C ALA A 280 -13.37 -4.51 0.86
N ARG A 281 -12.44 -5.46 0.90
CA ARG A 281 -12.22 -6.30 2.11
C ARG A 281 -11.47 -5.57 3.22
N ASN A 282 -10.42 -4.84 2.84
CA ASN A 282 -9.44 -4.28 3.77
C ASN A 282 -9.43 -2.76 3.81
N LEU A 283 -9.83 -2.09 2.72
CA LEU A 283 -9.65 -0.63 2.56
C LEU A 283 -10.99 0.12 2.39
N ALA A 284 -12.11 -0.50 2.75
CA ALA A 284 -13.44 0.08 2.57
C ALA A 284 -13.69 1.29 3.46
N SER A 285 -13.19 1.27 4.70
CA SER A 285 -13.39 2.27 5.78
C SER A 285 -12.86 3.67 5.46
N GLY A 286 -12.01 3.82 4.44
CA GLY A 286 -11.49 5.11 4.01
C GLY A 286 -12.55 6.11 3.55
N HIS A 287 -13.78 5.66 3.28
CA HIS A 287 -14.91 6.50 2.89
C HIS A 287 -16.25 5.79 3.17
N THR A 288 -17.34 6.55 3.39
CA THR A 288 -18.69 6.00 3.64
C THR A 288 -19.31 5.36 2.39
N SER A 289 -19.18 6.02 1.24
CA SER A 289 -19.53 5.48 -0.08
C SER A 289 -18.56 4.40 -0.57
N ASN A 290 -19.05 3.48 -1.40
CA ASN A 290 -18.23 2.44 -2.04
C ASN A 290 -17.20 3.01 -3.04
N HIS A 291 -16.21 2.19 -3.43
CA HIS A 291 -15.10 2.60 -4.30
C HIS A 291 -15.53 3.09 -5.68
N LEU A 292 -16.58 2.51 -6.27
CA LEU A 292 -17.05 2.94 -7.60
C LEU A 292 -17.67 4.33 -7.54
N THR A 293 -18.43 4.63 -6.48
CA THR A 293 -19.01 5.94 -6.24
C THR A 293 -17.91 7.00 -6.07
N THR A 294 -16.90 6.73 -5.24
CA THR A 294 -15.79 7.68 -5.04
C THR A 294 -14.95 7.84 -6.31
N LEU A 295 -14.66 6.76 -7.03
CA LEU A 295 -13.95 6.85 -8.31
C LEU A 295 -14.73 7.68 -9.33
N ASN A 296 -16.05 7.50 -9.44
CA ASN A 296 -16.85 8.28 -10.37
C ASN A 296 -16.84 9.78 -10.06
N SER A 297 -16.75 10.18 -8.79
CA SER A 297 -16.66 11.61 -8.41
C SER A 297 -15.28 12.20 -8.66
N GLU A 298 -14.23 11.41 -8.47
CA GLU A 298 -12.84 11.90 -8.50
C GLU A 298 -12.15 11.77 -9.87
N LEU A 299 -12.51 10.79 -10.69
CA LEU A 299 -11.87 10.57 -12.00
C LEU A 299 -11.96 11.75 -12.98
N PRO A 300 -13.01 12.61 -12.99
CA PRO A 300 -13.01 13.84 -13.77
C PRO A 300 -11.86 14.80 -13.43
N LYS A 301 -11.26 14.67 -12.25
CA LYS A 301 -10.14 15.50 -11.76
C LYS A 301 -8.77 14.87 -12.01
N LEU A 302 -8.73 13.75 -12.75
CA LEU A 302 -7.49 13.00 -12.97
C LEU A 302 -6.43 13.80 -13.74
N SER A 303 -6.85 14.63 -14.71
CA SER A 303 -5.93 15.42 -15.55
C SER A 303 -5.41 16.69 -14.88
N ASN A 304 -6.02 17.14 -13.78
CA ASN A 304 -5.62 18.35 -13.07
C ASN A 304 -5.13 18.03 -11.65
N GLU A 305 -6.02 17.73 -10.71
CA GLU A 305 -5.70 17.51 -9.29
C GLU A 305 -4.86 16.25 -9.07
N TYR A 306 -5.07 15.21 -9.89
CA TYR A 306 -4.37 13.93 -9.77
C TYR A 306 -3.40 13.66 -10.93
N ASN A 307 -2.89 14.72 -11.58
CA ASN A 307 -2.00 14.61 -12.73
C ASN A 307 -0.69 13.85 -12.42
N TYR A 308 -0.32 13.75 -11.14
CA TYR A 308 0.83 13.00 -10.66
C TYR A 308 0.70 11.47 -10.88
N PHE A 309 -0.49 10.93 -11.15
CA PHE A 309 -0.66 9.55 -11.62
C PHE A 309 -0.20 9.33 -13.06
N LYS A 310 -0.01 10.43 -13.82
CA LYS A 310 0.43 10.44 -15.23
C LYS A 310 -0.46 9.58 -16.14
N LEU A 311 -1.78 9.57 -15.92
CA LEU A 311 -2.74 8.72 -16.64
C LEU A 311 -3.68 9.52 -17.57
#